data_AF-A0A7W0I2A6-F1
#
_entry.id   AF-A0A7W0I2A6-F1
#
_cell.length_a   1.000
_cell.length_b   1.000
_cell.length_c   1.000
_cell.angle_alpha   90.00
_cell.angle_beta   90.00
_cell.angle_gamma   90.00
#
_symmetry.space_group_name_H-M   'P 1'
#
loop_
_entity.id
_entity.type
_entity.pdbx_description
1 polymer ?
#
loop_
_entity_poly.entity_id
_entity_poly.type
_entity_poly.pdbx_seq_one_letter_code
_entity_poly.pdbx_strand_id
1 'polypeptide(L)' 'MEEINKQFKIIILEMGRVPYLDTAGEFNLSNGIKKYRKHGGIVIISELQDHPRHMLKKQD' A
#
# COMPACT_ATOMS: atom_id res chain seq x y z
N MET A 1 -3.79 24.50 -25.71
CA MET A 1 -3.64 23.11 -25.23
C MET A 1 -3.28 23.20 -23.76
N GLU A 2 -4.16 22.75 -22.88
CA GLU A 2 -3.90 22.76 -21.43
C GLU A 2 -3.05 21.53 -21.08
N GLU A 3 -1.81 21.76 -20.68
CA GLU A 3 -0.89 20.70 -20.28
C GLU A 3 -1.24 20.30 -18.84
N ILE A 4 -1.82 19.11 -18.66
CA ILE A 4 -2.12 18.55 -17.33
C ILE A 4 -0.80 18.05 -16.74
N ASN A 5 0.07 18.96 -16.30
CA ASN A 5 1.36 18.66 -15.70
C ASN A 5 1.22 18.38 -14.18
N LYS A 6 0.24 17.54 -13.81
CA LYS A 6 0.09 17.05 -12.44
C LYS A 6 0.95 15.80 -12.29
N GLN A 7 2.09 15.93 -11.63
CA GLN A 7 2.91 14.78 -11.26
C GLN A 7 2.19 13.96 -10.18
N PHE A 8 1.47 12.93 -10.60
CA PHE A 8 0.83 11.98 -9.68
C PHE A 8 1.89 11.12 -9.00
N LYS A 9 1.91 11.14 -7.67
CA LYS A 9 2.80 10.30 -6.85
C LYS A 9 2.04 9.02 -6.48
N ILE A 10 2.04 8.05 -7.40
CA ILE A 10 1.35 6.77 -7.23
C ILE A 10 2.40 5.67 -7.04
N ILE A 11 2.21 4.83 -6.02
CA ILE A 11 2.93 3.56 -5.87
C ILE A 11 1.92 2.41 -6.02
N ILE A 12 2.27 1.43 -6.84
CA ILE A 12 1.58 0.15 -6.90
C ILE A 12 2.44 -0.87 -6.16
N LEU A 13 1.88 -1.50 -5.14
CA LEU A 13 2.50 -2.57 -4.37
C LEU A 13 1.90 -3.91 -4.80
N GLU A 14 2.66 -4.65 -5.60
CA GLU A 14 2.31 -6.01 -6.03
C GLU A 14 2.57 -7.01 -4.90
N MET A 15 1.50 -7.46 -4.24
CA MET A 15 1.58 -8.39 -3.10
C MET A 15 1.36 -9.86 -3.51
N GLY A 16 1.27 -10.14 -4.82
CA GLY A 16 1.00 -11.48 -5.35
C GLY A 16 2.04 -12.53 -4.97
N ARG A 17 3.26 -12.13 -4.62
CA ARG A 17 4.35 -13.03 -4.16
C ARG A 17 4.53 -13.07 -2.65
N VAL A 18 3.62 -12.45 -1.89
CA VAL A 18 3.66 -12.39 -0.43
C VAL A 18 2.57 -13.31 0.13
N PRO A 19 2.88 -14.59 0.41
CA PRO A 19 1.87 -15.54 0.89
C PRO A 19 1.47 -15.32 2.35
N TYR A 20 2.35 -14.76 3.17
CA TYR A 20 2.13 -14.51 4.59
C TYR A 20 2.67 -13.14 5.00
N LEU A 21 2.08 -12.57 6.04
CA LEU A 21 2.47 -11.30 6.63
C LEU A 21 2.39 -11.45 8.14
N ASP A 22 3.49 -11.24 8.85
CA ASP A 22 3.49 -11.27 10.32
C ASP A 22 3.17 -9.88 10.90
N THR A 23 3.15 -9.77 12.23
CA THR A 23 2.88 -8.50 12.92
C THR A 23 3.92 -7.43 12.59
N ALA A 24 5.20 -7.80 12.46
CA ALA A 24 6.26 -6.85 12.14
C ALA A 24 6.14 -6.34 10.70
N GLY A 25 5.86 -7.23 9.75
CA GLY A 25 5.61 -6.91 8.36
C GLY A 25 4.39 -6.01 8.18
N GLU A 26 3.29 -6.32 8.88
CA GLU A 26 2.08 -5.48 8.91
C GLU A 26 2.43 -4.07 9.42
N PHE A 27 3.07 -3.96 10.58
CA PHE A 27 3.44 -2.67 11.16
C PHE A 27 4.31 -1.83 10.23
N ASN A 28 5.31 -2.44 9.60
CA ASN A 28 6.21 -1.76 8.67
C ASN A 28 5.48 -1.30 7.40
N LEU A 29 4.64 -2.16 6.82
CA LEU A 29 3.84 -1.83 5.64
C LEU A 29 2.88 -0.68 5.94
N SER A 30 2.10 -0.79 7.02
CA SER A 30 1.13 0.21 7.46
C SER A 30 1.80 1.56 7.73
N ASN A 31 2.96 1.58 8.39
CA ASN A 31 3.71 2.82 8.63
C ASN A 31 4.29 3.42 7.35
N GLY A 32 4.81 2.59 6.45
CA GLY A 32 5.29 3.05 5.14
C GLY A 32 4.19 3.71 4.32
N ILE A 33 3.02 3.06 4.25
CA ILE A 33 1.83 3.60 3.56
C ILE A 33 1.38 4.92 4.19
N LYS A 34 1.27 4.98 5.52
CA LYS A 34 0.90 6.21 6.25
C LYS A 34 1.87 7.36 5.93
N LYS A 35 3.18 7.09 5.93
CA LYS A 35 4.21 8.08 5.59
C LYS A 35 4.07 8.56 4.15
N TYR A 36 3.86 7.66 3.19
CA TYR A 36 3.71 8.04 1.78
C TYR A 36 2.45 8.86 1.54
N ARG A 37 1.31 8.43 2.10
CA ARG A 37 0.04 9.15 2.04
C ARG A 37 0.12 10.55 2.67
N LYS A 38 0.87 10.71 3.78
CA LYS A 38 1.10 12.02 4.41
C LYS A 38 1.76 13.04 3.46
N HIS A 39 2.50 12.60 2.45
CA HIS A 39 3.14 13.47 1.45
C HIS A 39 2.31 13.64 0.16
N GLY A 40 1.01 13.32 0.22
CA GLY A 40 0.08 13.44 -0.91
C GLY A 40 0.18 12.30 -1.93
N GLY A 41 0.85 11.21 -1.58
CA GLY A 41 0.98 10.03 -2.43
C GLY A 41 -0.23 9.09 -2.33
N ILE A 42 -0.51 8.37 -3.42
CA ILE A 42 -1.53 7.31 -3.48
C ILE A 42 -0.81 5.96 -3.48
N VAL A 43 -1.27 5.03 -2.64
CA VAL A 43 -0.79 3.64 -2.65
C VAL A 43 -1.93 2.73 -3.11
N ILE A 44 -1.65 1.93 -4.13
CA ILE A 44 -2.54 0.86 -4.60
C ILE A 44 -1.87 -0.45 -4.22
N ILE A 45 -2.58 -1.32 -3.50
CA ILE A 45 -2.12 -2.68 -3.20
C ILE A 45 -2.82 -3.62 -4.16
N SER A 46 -2.06 -4.30 -5.02
CA SER A 46 -2.56 -5.27 -5.98
C SER A 46 -2.24 -6.70 -5.55
N GLU A 47 -3.02 -7.65 -6.05
CA GLU A 47 -2.77 -9.10 -5.89
C GLU A 47 -2.64 -9.55 -4.41
N LEU A 48 -3.34 -8.87 -3.50
CA LEU A 48 -3.30 -9.18 -2.08
C LEU A 48 -3.94 -10.55 -1.81
N GLN A 49 -3.10 -11.50 -1.40
CA GLN A 49 -3.50 -12.85 -0.99
C GLN A 49 -4.31 -12.84 0.31
N ASP A 50 -4.99 -13.96 0.60
CA ASP A 50 -5.92 -14.06 1.72
C ASP A 50 -5.26 -13.82 3.07
N HIS A 51 -4.12 -14.44 3.38
CA HIS A 51 -3.50 -14.27 4.70
C HIS A 51 -3.07 -12.81 4.98
N PRO A 52 -2.28 -12.14 4.12
CA PRO A 52 -2.00 -10.71 4.27
C PRO A 52 -3.26 -9.84 4.33
N ARG A 53 -4.31 -10.16 3.57
CA ARG A 53 -5.60 -9.45 3.62
C ARG A 53 -6.24 -9.53 5.00
N HIS A 54 -6.27 -10.72 5.62
CA HIS A 54 -6.81 -10.88 6.97
C HIS A 54 -5.99 -10.12 8.02
N MET A 55 -4.67 -10.08 7.86
CA MET A 55 -3.79 -9.31 8.75
C MET A 55 -4.05 -7.81 8.66
N LEU A 56 -4.19 -7.28 7.44
CA LEU A 56 -4.44 -5.85 7.21
C LEU A 56 -5.86 -5.39 7.61
N LYS A 57 -6.86 -6.28 7.51
CA LYS A 57 -8.26 -5.99 7.92
C LYS A 57 -8.48 -5.92 9.43
N LYS A 58 -7.55 -6.40 10.26
CA LYS A 58 -7.70 -6.36 11.72
C LYS A 58 -7.66 -4.94 12.31
N GLN A 59 -7.42 -3.91 11.51
CA GLN A 59 -7.30 -2.52 11.95
C GLN A 59 -8.42 -1.58 11.46
N ASP A 60 -9.45 -2.09 10.78
CA ASP A 60 -10.67 -1.32 10.48
C ASP A 60 -11.73 -1.47 11.59
#